data_AF-A0AA97NRX2-F1
#
_entry.id   AF-A0AA97NRX2-F1
#
_cell.length_a   1.000
_cell.length_b   1.000
_cell.length_c   1.000
_cell.angle_alpha   90.00
_cell.angle_beta   90.00
_cell.angle_gamma   90.00
#
_symmetry.space_group_name_H-M   'P 1'
#
loop_
_entity.id
_entity.type
_entity.pdbx_description
1 polymer ?
#
loop_
_entity_poly.entity_id
_entity_poly.type
_entity_poly.pdbx_seq_one_letter_code
_entity_poly.pdbx_strand_id
1 'polypeptide(L)'
;MANVTGVASATDMPIQAVFAEVSQHFQQLTMMERLWATWYTWMQNDVLATGLLTFIIHEVVYFGRSIPWIIMDSMPIFQKYKIQQTKVPTIKEQLHCAGLVLLSHFTVELPEIWVFHPVAIYCGMAFDVPFPPAWKIALHIAVFFVLEDAWHYWTHRLMHYPPLYRSIHKLHHTYTAPFGLTAEYASPIEVLVLGLGTAGTPLLWVYLTGDLHLFTMQAWIVLRLLQAVDAHSGYEFPWSLHHILPFWAGAQHHDIHHEQFVGNYASSFRWWDYFMDTEAGAEANAKRRERKMAALKKTL
;
A
#
# COMPACT_ATOMS: atom_id res chain seq x y z
N MET A 1 17.82 -21.14 0.69
CA MET A 1 18.24 -21.31 -0.72
C MET A 1 16.97 -21.36 -1.54
N ALA A 2 16.72 -20.40 -2.44
CA ALA A 2 15.85 -20.69 -3.59
C ALA A 2 16.46 -21.92 -4.26
N ASN A 3 15.79 -23.07 -4.16
CA ASN A 3 16.41 -24.39 -4.31
C ASN A 3 16.66 -24.70 -5.80
N VAL A 4 17.58 -23.95 -6.40
CA VAL A 4 18.15 -24.16 -7.72
C VAL A 4 19.26 -25.19 -7.53
N THR A 5 18.87 -26.43 -7.23
CA THR A 5 19.81 -27.55 -7.15
C THR A 5 20.44 -27.75 -8.53
N GLY A 6 21.74 -27.50 -8.66
CA GLY A 6 22.48 -27.70 -9.91
C GLY A 6 23.33 -26.51 -10.38
N VAL A 7 23.17 -25.32 -9.79
CA VAL A 7 24.05 -24.18 -10.06
C VAL A 7 25.28 -24.25 -9.14
N ALA A 8 26.48 -24.11 -9.72
CA ALA A 8 27.74 -24.05 -8.98
C ALA A 8 27.69 -22.92 -7.92
N SER A 9 28.51 -23.03 -6.87
CA SER A 9 28.57 -21.99 -5.82
C SER A 9 28.82 -20.62 -6.46
N ALA A 10 27.80 -19.76 -6.44
CA ALA A 10 27.82 -18.43 -7.07
C ALA A 10 28.73 -17.41 -6.36
N THR A 11 29.45 -17.84 -5.33
CA THR A 11 30.50 -17.09 -4.65
C THR A 11 31.46 -16.53 -5.71
N ASP A 12 31.53 -15.22 -5.80
CA ASP A 12 32.41 -14.44 -6.68
C ASP A 12 32.04 -14.41 -8.19
N MET A 13 30.89 -14.97 -8.59
CA MET A 13 30.43 -14.84 -9.97
C MET A 13 29.73 -13.49 -10.23
N PRO A 14 30.02 -12.80 -11.35
CA PRO A 14 29.19 -11.69 -11.80
C PRO A 14 27.75 -12.14 -12.02
N ILE A 15 26.76 -11.28 -11.72
CA ILE A 15 25.33 -11.61 -11.83
C ILE A 15 24.94 -12.08 -13.25
N GLN A 16 25.62 -11.60 -14.29
CA GLN A 16 25.42 -12.03 -15.67
C GLN A 16 25.81 -13.50 -15.90
N ALA A 17 26.86 -13.98 -15.22
CA ALA A 17 27.28 -15.37 -15.29
C ALA A 17 26.27 -16.28 -14.56
N VAL A 18 25.80 -15.86 -13.37
CA VAL A 18 24.72 -16.55 -12.65
C VAL A 18 23.45 -16.63 -13.51
N PHE A 19 23.06 -15.53 -14.17
CA PHE A 19 21.91 -15.51 -15.05
C PHE A 19 22.05 -16.47 -16.25
N ALA A 20 23.24 -16.53 -16.85
CA ALA A 20 23.52 -17.46 -17.94
C ALA A 20 23.40 -18.91 -17.47
N GLU A 21 23.93 -19.24 -16.30
CA GLU A 21 23.85 -20.58 -15.72
C GLU A 21 22.41 -20.98 -15.36
N VAL A 22 21.67 -20.10 -14.69
CA VAL A 22 20.23 -20.28 -14.41
C VAL A 22 19.44 -20.47 -15.70
N SER A 23 19.73 -19.67 -16.74
CA SER A 23 19.05 -19.78 -18.03
C SER A 23 19.37 -21.07 -18.78
N GLN A 24 20.56 -21.64 -18.59
CA GLN A 24 20.95 -22.92 -19.18
C GLN A 24 20.24 -24.09 -18.50
N HIS A 25 20.13 -24.08 -17.17
CA HIS A 25 19.53 -25.16 -16.38
C HIS A 25 17.99 -25.11 -16.32
N PHE A 26 17.40 -23.92 -16.42
CA PHE A 26 15.95 -23.72 -16.25
C PHE A 26 15.31 -23.07 -17.49
N GLN A 27 15.48 -23.70 -18.64
CA GLN A 27 15.00 -23.18 -19.93
C GLN A 27 13.46 -23.06 -20.00
N GLN A 28 12.74 -23.86 -19.22
CA GLN A 28 11.29 -23.86 -19.10
C GLN A 28 10.74 -22.66 -18.32
N LEU A 29 11.58 -21.97 -17.54
CA LEU A 29 11.15 -20.82 -16.74
C LEU A 29 11.03 -19.55 -17.60
N THR A 30 10.06 -18.73 -17.23
CA THR A 30 9.91 -17.38 -17.78
C THR A 30 11.15 -16.53 -17.49
N MET A 31 11.29 -15.41 -18.21
CA MET A 31 12.37 -14.45 -17.95
C MET A 31 12.34 -13.93 -16.50
N MET A 32 11.14 -13.63 -15.98
CA MET A 32 10.99 -13.09 -14.63
C MET A 32 11.38 -14.11 -13.56
N GLU A 33 11.00 -15.38 -13.72
CA GLU A 33 11.40 -16.45 -12.81
C GLU A 33 12.91 -16.69 -12.86
N ARG A 34 13.53 -16.62 -14.04
CA ARG A 34 14.99 -16.72 -14.15
C ARG A 34 15.71 -15.56 -13.50
N LEU A 35 15.23 -14.33 -13.64
CA LEU A 35 15.77 -13.16 -12.96
C LEU A 35 15.61 -13.27 -11.44
N TRP A 36 14.46 -13.74 -10.97
CA TRP A 36 14.20 -14.01 -9.56
C TRP A 36 15.16 -15.05 -9.00
N ALA A 37 15.26 -16.22 -9.64
CA ALA A 37 16.19 -17.27 -9.26
C ALA A 37 17.64 -16.76 -9.24
N THR A 38 18.04 -16.01 -10.29
CA THR A 38 19.36 -15.37 -10.37
C THR A 38 19.64 -14.45 -9.19
N TRP A 39 18.66 -13.61 -8.81
CA TRP A 39 18.82 -12.67 -7.70
C TRP A 39 19.11 -13.38 -6.38
N TYR A 40 18.30 -14.38 -6.03
CA TYR A 40 18.50 -15.14 -4.78
C TYR A 40 19.78 -15.98 -4.81
N THR A 41 20.11 -16.59 -5.95
CA THR A 41 21.35 -17.35 -6.11
C THR A 41 22.59 -16.46 -6.01
N TRP A 42 22.56 -15.26 -6.61
CA TRP A 42 23.68 -14.32 -6.58
C TRP A 42 23.88 -13.69 -5.19
N MET A 43 22.79 -13.37 -4.49
CA MET A 43 22.85 -12.78 -3.15
C MET A 43 23.35 -13.75 -2.07
N GLN A 44 23.13 -15.06 -2.26
CA GLN A 44 23.52 -16.14 -1.32
C GLN A 44 23.02 -15.97 0.13
N ASN A 45 22.09 -15.04 0.35
CA ASN A 45 21.48 -14.74 1.63
C ASN A 45 20.03 -14.31 1.38
N ASP A 46 19.09 -15.21 1.65
CA ASP A 46 17.67 -15.02 1.30
C ASP A 46 17.05 -13.82 2.03
N VAL A 47 17.50 -13.53 3.26
CA VAL A 47 17.06 -12.38 4.06
C VAL A 47 17.51 -11.08 3.40
N LEU A 48 18.79 -10.96 3.06
CA LEU A 48 19.32 -9.79 2.37
C LEU A 48 18.70 -9.63 0.97
N ALA A 49 18.54 -10.74 0.23
CA ALA A 49 17.93 -10.74 -1.09
C ALA A 49 16.50 -10.20 -1.05
N THR A 50 15.69 -10.70 -0.12
CA THR A 50 14.29 -10.27 0.05
C THR A 50 14.20 -8.85 0.55
N GLY A 51 15.00 -8.50 1.57
CA GLY A 51 15.00 -7.17 2.16
C GLY A 51 15.33 -6.10 1.13
N LEU A 52 16.48 -6.23 0.47
CA LEU A 52 16.91 -5.25 -0.54
C LEU A 52 15.92 -5.16 -1.70
N LEU A 53 15.42 -6.29 -2.21
CA LEU A 53 14.45 -6.30 -3.30
C LEU A 53 13.17 -5.57 -2.91
N THR A 54 12.62 -5.89 -1.74
CA THR A 54 11.36 -5.30 -1.25
C THR A 54 11.51 -3.81 -1.00
N PHE A 55 12.60 -3.38 -0.36
CA PHE A 55 12.85 -1.96 -0.10
C PHE A 55 13.08 -1.18 -1.40
N ILE A 56 13.84 -1.71 -2.36
CA ILE A 56 14.02 -1.05 -3.66
C ILE A 56 12.68 -0.93 -4.40
N ILE A 57 11.87 -2.00 -4.42
CA ILE A 57 10.53 -1.97 -5.01
C ILE A 57 9.67 -0.90 -4.33
N HIS A 58 9.68 -0.86 -3.00
CA HIS A 58 8.95 0.12 -2.21
C HIS A 58 9.31 1.56 -2.61
N GLU A 59 10.58 1.92 -2.51
CA GLU A 59 11.05 3.27 -2.83
C GLU A 59 10.75 3.68 -4.27
N VAL A 60 11.02 2.78 -5.23
CA VAL A 60 10.79 3.04 -6.65
C VAL A 60 9.31 3.24 -6.94
N VAL A 61 8.43 2.40 -6.37
CA VAL A 61 6.99 2.49 -6.62
C VAL A 61 6.39 3.69 -5.91
N TYR A 62 6.70 3.92 -4.64
CA TYR A 62 6.14 5.01 -3.85
C TYR A 62 6.49 6.39 -4.44
N PHE A 63 7.79 6.67 -4.58
CA PHE A 63 8.24 7.94 -5.14
C PHE A 63 7.93 8.04 -6.63
N GLY A 64 8.08 6.94 -7.37
CA GLY A 64 7.72 6.89 -8.79
C GLY A 64 6.25 7.19 -9.06
N ARG A 65 5.34 6.63 -8.25
CA ARG A 65 3.90 6.91 -8.34
C ARG A 65 3.56 8.33 -7.92
N SER A 66 4.37 8.95 -7.06
CA SER A 66 4.18 10.34 -6.63
C SER A 66 4.56 11.37 -7.71
N ILE A 67 5.54 11.07 -8.57
CA ILE A 67 6.05 12.01 -9.58
C ILE A 67 4.96 12.59 -10.51
N PRO A 68 4.05 11.79 -11.11
CA PRO A 68 2.98 12.36 -11.94
C PRO A 68 2.12 13.41 -11.22
N TRP A 69 1.83 13.20 -9.93
CA TRP A 69 1.04 14.13 -9.12
C TRP A 69 1.78 15.45 -8.91
N ILE A 70 3.08 15.38 -8.60
CA ILE A 70 3.96 16.54 -8.44
C ILE A 70 4.02 17.38 -9.73
N ILE A 71 4.14 16.71 -10.89
CA ILE A 71 4.14 17.37 -12.20
C ILE A 71 2.79 18.07 -12.43
N MET A 72 1.68 17.39 -12.13
CA MET A 72 0.34 17.96 -12.32
C MET A 72 0.06 19.15 -11.40
N ASP A 73 0.58 19.16 -10.16
CA ASP A 73 0.46 20.31 -9.25
C ASP A 73 1.15 21.56 -9.80
N SER A 74 2.13 21.39 -10.70
CA SER A 74 2.87 22.48 -11.35
C SER A 74 2.23 22.96 -12.67
N MET A 75 1.13 22.32 -13.12
CA MET A 75 0.56 22.51 -14.45
C MET A 75 -0.90 22.98 -14.38
N PRO A 76 -1.22 24.24 -14.77
CA PRO A 76 -2.57 24.79 -14.66
C PRO A 76 -3.67 24.00 -15.37
N ILE A 77 -3.33 23.24 -16.43
CA ILE A 77 -4.29 22.44 -17.20
C ILE A 77 -4.94 21.31 -16.38
N PHE A 78 -4.29 20.86 -15.31
CA PHE A 78 -4.79 19.81 -14.42
C PHE A 78 -5.55 20.37 -13.21
N GLN A 79 -5.52 21.69 -12.98
CA GLN A 79 -6.17 22.31 -11.83
C GLN A 79 -7.68 21.99 -11.78
N LYS A 80 -8.34 21.92 -12.94
CA LYS A 80 -9.77 21.52 -13.04
C LYS A 80 -10.10 20.14 -12.46
N TYR A 81 -9.11 19.25 -12.28
CA TYR A 81 -9.28 17.93 -11.68
C TYR A 81 -8.86 17.89 -10.21
N LYS A 82 -8.31 18.98 -9.66
CA LYS A 82 -7.94 19.05 -8.24
C LYS A 82 -9.22 19.04 -7.39
N ILE A 83 -9.25 18.24 -6.33
CA ILE A 83 -10.44 18.16 -5.47
C ILE A 83 -10.61 19.48 -4.69
N GLN A 84 -9.56 19.91 -3.99
CA GLN A 84 -9.50 21.21 -3.31
C GLN A 84 -8.79 22.26 -4.18
N GLN A 85 -9.56 22.94 -5.03
CA GLN A 85 -9.09 23.88 -6.07
C GLN A 85 -8.15 25.00 -5.62
N THR A 86 -8.22 25.39 -4.35
CA THR A 86 -7.42 26.50 -3.78
C THR A 86 -6.19 26.04 -3.01
N LYS A 87 -5.97 24.71 -2.87
CA LYS A 87 -4.88 24.15 -2.09
C LYS A 87 -3.98 23.30 -2.99
N VAL A 88 -2.88 23.90 -3.43
CA VAL A 88 -1.81 23.23 -4.18
C VAL A 88 -0.55 23.24 -3.33
N PRO A 89 0.11 22.09 -3.11
CA PRO A 89 1.29 22.02 -2.26
C PRO A 89 2.47 22.74 -2.89
N THR A 90 3.15 23.57 -2.10
CA THR A 90 4.38 24.24 -2.52
C THR A 90 5.53 23.23 -2.62
N ILE A 91 6.55 23.54 -3.45
CA ILE A 91 7.77 22.72 -3.54
C ILE A 91 8.42 22.52 -2.16
N LYS A 92 8.38 23.54 -1.30
CA LYS A 92 8.93 23.46 0.05
C LYS A 92 8.19 22.42 0.91
N GLU A 93 6.85 22.40 0.84
CA GLU A 93 6.04 21.40 1.54
C GLU A 93 6.29 20.00 1.01
N GLN A 94 6.39 19.84 -0.31
CA GLN A 94 6.69 18.56 -0.93
C GLN A 94 8.07 18.02 -0.53
N LEU A 95 9.12 18.85 -0.56
CA LEU A 95 10.46 18.47 -0.14
C LEU A 95 10.53 18.15 1.36
N HIS A 96 9.84 18.92 2.19
CA HIS A 96 9.75 18.65 3.62
C HIS A 96 9.04 17.32 3.91
N CYS A 97 7.90 17.09 3.26
CA CYS A 97 7.15 15.83 3.34
C CYS A 97 8.01 14.65 2.89
N ALA A 98 8.63 14.73 1.71
CA ALA A 98 9.50 13.70 1.17
C ALA A 98 10.68 13.38 2.10
N GLY A 99 11.29 14.39 2.71
CA GLY A 99 12.41 14.19 3.64
C GLY A 99 12.01 13.43 4.91
N LEU A 100 10.84 13.72 5.49
CA LEU A 100 10.34 13.01 6.67
C LEU A 100 9.83 11.61 6.34
N VAL A 101 9.18 11.44 5.20
CA VAL A 101 8.77 10.13 4.68
C VAL A 101 10.00 9.24 4.47
N LEU A 102 11.03 9.74 3.76
CA LEU A 102 12.27 9.00 3.55
C LEU A 102 12.96 8.64 4.87
N LEU A 103 12.98 9.57 5.84
CA LEU A 103 13.49 9.26 7.18
C LEU A 103 12.71 8.12 7.83
N SER A 104 11.38 8.12 7.74
CA SER A 104 10.51 7.05 8.26
C SER A 104 10.79 5.72 7.57
N HIS A 105 10.91 5.70 6.23
CA HIS A 105 11.20 4.48 5.48
C HIS A 105 12.49 3.81 5.95
N PHE A 106 13.55 4.59 6.19
CA PHE A 106 14.83 4.04 6.67
C PHE A 106 14.84 3.67 8.16
N THR A 107 14.02 4.32 8.99
CA THR A 107 14.07 4.15 10.46
C THR A 107 13.00 3.24 11.03
N VAL A 108 11.90 3.03 10.30
CA VAL A 108 10.72 2.27 10.74
C VAL A 108 10.46 1.11 9.79
N GLU A 109 10.21 1.39 8.52
CA GLU A 109 9.79 0.36 7.55
C GLU A 109 10.93 -0.58 7.15
N LEU A 110 12.15 -0.07 6.98
CA LEU A 110 13.31 -0.88 6.63
C LEU A 110 13.57 -1.99 7.68
N PRO A 111 13.56 -1.71 9.00
CA PRO A 111 13.54 -2.75 10.03
C PRO A 111 12.41 -3.78 9.87
N GLU A 112 11.18 -3.35 9.60
CA GLU A 112 10.04 -4.26 9.40
C GLU A 112 10.26 -5.19 8.20
N ILE A 113 10.72 -4.64 7.07
CA ILE A 113 11.06 -5.37 5.85
C ILE A 113 12.18 -6.38 6.12
N TRP A 114 13.16 -6.05 6.97
CA TRP A 114 14.29 -6.93 7.27
C TRP A 114 13.86 -8.13 8.11
N VAL A 115 12.91 -7.92 9.02
CA VAL A 115 12.33 -8.98 9.84
C VAL A 115 11.31 -9.81 9.06
N PHE A 116 10.75 -9.28 7.96
CA PHE A 116 9.69 -9.95 7.21
C PHE A 116 10.11 -11.33 6.68
N HIS A 117 11.26 -11.47 6.01
CA HIS A 117 11.66 -12.73 5.38
C HIS A 117 11.70 -13.93 6.36
N PRO A 118 12.44 -13.89 7.49
CA PRO A 118 12.46 -15.02 8.41
C PRO A 118 11.08 -15.36 8.99
N VAL A 119 10.23 -14.35 9.22
CA VAL A 119 8.84 -14.57 9.68
C VAL A 119 8.00 -15.22 8.57
N ALA A 120 8.13 -14.76 7.33
CA ALA A 120 7.45 -15.32 6.17
C ALA A 120 7.77 -16.80 5.97
N ILE A 121 9.05 -17.17 6.04
CA ILE A 121 9.48 -18.57 5.94
C ILE A 121 8.96 -19.39 7.13
N TYR A 122 9.02 -18.85 8.35
CA TYR A 122 8.45 -19.51 9.53
C TYR A 122 6.94 -19.79 9.37
N CYS A 123 6.20 -18.86 8.76
CA CYS A 123 4.78 -19.02 8.48
C CYS A 123 4.50 -19.92 7.25
N GLY A 124 5.52 -20.46 6.57
CA GLY A 124 5.36 -21.38 5.44
C GLY A 124 5.29 -20.74 4.06
N MET A 125 5.73 -19.48 3.91
CA MET A 125 5.75 -18.80 2.61
C MET A 125 6.81 -19.40 1.67
N ALA A 126 6.38 -19.76 0.46
CA ALA A 126 7.25 -20.20 -0.61
C ALA A 126 7.92 -19.01 -1.31
N PHE A 127 9.10 -19.22 -1.88
CA PHE A 127 9.81 -18.19 -2.67
C PHE A 127 10.64 -18.80 -3.82
N ASP A 128 10.52 -20.10 -4.02
CA ASP A 128 11.12 -20.88 -5.09
C ASP A 128 10.38 -20.71 -6.43
N VAL A 129 11.05 -21.06 -7.52
CA VAL A 129 10.46 -21.06 -8.86
C VAL A 129 9.95 -22.47 -9.21
N PRO A 130 8.88 -22.61 -10.01
CA PRO A 130 8.14 -21.58 -10.74
C PRO A 130 7.16 -20.79 -9.86
N PHE A 131 6.76 -19.60 -10.33
CA PHE A 131 5.76 -18.80 -9.65
C PHE A 131 4.37 -19.46 -9.70
N PRO A 132 3.47 -19.11 -8.77
CA PRO A 132 2.08 -19.54 -8.85
C PRO A 132 1.42 -19.07 -10.15
N PRO A 133 0.42 -19.79 -10.66
CA PRO A 133 -0.32 -19.35 -11.82
C PRO A 133 -1.01 -18.01 -11.55
N ALA A 134 -1.13 -17.17 -12.58
CA ALA A 134 -1.62 -15.79 -12.46
C ALA A 134 -2.99 -15.66 -11.77
N TRP A 135 -3.89 -16.64 -11.95
CA TRP A 135 -5.19 -16.63 -11.27
C TRP A 135 -5.06 -16.77 -9.74
N LYS A 136 -4.09 -17.54 -9.25
CA LYS A 136 -3.84 -17.72 -7.81
C LYS A 136 -3.25 -16.43 -7.23
N ILE A 137 -2.31 -15.81 -7.95
CA ILE A 137 -1.76 -14.50 -7.59
C ILE A 137 -2.88 -13.47 -7.47
N ALA A 138 -3.76 -13.39 -8.48
CA ALA A 138 -4.89 -12.47 -8.49
C ALA A 138 -5.89 -12.75 -7.35
N LEU A 139 -6.18 -14.01 -7.05
CA LEU A 139 -7.04 -14.41 -5.94
C LEU A 139 -6.47 -13.96 -4.60
N HIS A 140 -5.19 -14.25 -4.32
CA HIS A 140 -4.53 -13.84 -3.08
C HIS A 140 -4.53 -12.32 -2.93
N ILE A 141 -4.20 -11.58 -3.99
CA ILE A 141 -4.24 -10.10 -3.98
C ILE A 141 -5.66 -9.61 -3.66
N ALA A 142 -6.69 -10.17 -4.28
CA ALA A 142 -8.08 -9.78 -4.00
C ALA A 142 -8.46 -10.03 -2.53
N VAL A 143 -8.04 -11.17 -1.97
CA VAL A 143 -8.23 -11.48 -0.55
C VAL A 143 -7.48 -10.48 0.34
N PHE A 144 -6.24 -10.14 0.01
CA PHE A 144 -5.44 -9.20 0.80
C PHE A 144 -6.00 -7.79 0.77
N PHE A 145 -6.55 -7.33 -0.36
CA PHE A 145 -7.30 -6.08 -0.41
C PHE A 145 -8.47 -6.09 0.60
N VAL A 146 -9.21 -7.19 0.73
CA VAL A 146 -10.33 -7.28 1.69
C VAL A 146 -9.84 -7.32 3.13
N LEU A 147 -8.81 -8.12 3.42
CA LEU A 147 -8.28 -8.29 4.78
C LEU A 147 -7.58 -7.02 5.28
N GLU A 148 -6.74 -6.41 4.45
CA GLU A 148 -6.04 -5.16 4.79
C GLU A 148 -7.02 -4.00 4.89
N ASP A 149 -8.04 -3.89 4.02
CA ASP A 149 -9.05 -2.83 4.13
C ASP A 149 -9.84 -2.93 5.44
N ALA A 150 -10.13 -4.16 5.90
CA ALA A 150 -10.72 -4.39 7.22
C ALA A 150 -9.78 -3.94 8.35
N TRP A 151 -8.51 -4.37 8.33
CA TRP A 151 -7.52 -3.92 9.31
C TRP A 151 -7.40 -2.41 9.34
N HIS A 152 -7.25 -1.79 8.17
CA HIS A 152 -7.10 -0.36 8.00
C HIS A 152 -8.33 0.39 8.55
N TYR A 153 -9.55 0.02 8.14
CA TYR A 153 -10.76 0.71 8.61
C TYR A 153 -10.84 0.77 10.15
N TRP A 154 -10.64 -0.36 10.82
CA TRP A 154 -10.78 -0.45 12.26
C TRP A 154 -9.65 0.28 13.00
N THR A 155 -8.41 0.11 12.55
CA THR A 155 -7.26 0.78 13.16
C THR A 155 -7.29 2.28 12.90
N HIS A 156 -7.63 2.70 11.69
CA HIS A 156 -7.77 4.10 11.33
C HIS A 156 -8.88 4.78 12.14
N ARG A 157 -10.07 4.17 12.22
CA ARG A 157 -11.15 4.68 13.08
C ARG A 157 -10.74 4.76 14.54
N LEU A 158 -10.02 3.75 15.05
CA LEU A 158 -9.48 3.77 16.41
C LEU A 158 -8.46 4.90 16.61
N MET A 159 -7.60 5.16 15.63
CA MET A 159 -6.63 6.25 15.66
C MET A 159 -7.28 7.64 15.67
N HIS A 160 -8.55 7.77 15.29
CA HIS A 160 -9.35 8.99 15.48
C HIS A 160 -9.94 9.16 16.89
N TYR A 161 -9.74 8.20 17.79
CA TYR A 161 -10.04 8.39 19.21
C TYR A 161 -9.15 9.49 19.80
N PRO A 162 -9.66 10.49 20.55
CA PRO A 162 -8.93 11.75 20.79
C PRO A 162 -7.50 11.64 21.36
N PRO A 163 -7.19 10.73 22.31
CA PRO A 163 -5.82 10.50 22.75
C PRO A 163 -4.90 9.99 21.63
N LEU A 164 -5.35 8.97 20.88
CA LEU A 164 -4.57 8.37 19.80
C LEU A 164 -4.43 9.34 18.63
N TYR A 165 -5.47 10.11 18.32
CA TYR A 165 -5.40 11.13 17.28
C TYR A 165 -4.28 12.12 17.59
N ARG A 166 -4.26 12.66 18.82
CA ARG A 166 -3.28 13.67 19.22
C ARG A 166 -1.85 13.14 19.21
N SER A 167 -1.62 11.88 19.56
CA SER A 167 -0.27 11.31 19.72
C SER A 167 0.25 10.57 18.49
N ILE A 168 -0.63 10.04 17.64
CA ILE A 168 -0.28 9.13 16.53
C ILE A 168 -0.72 9.74 15.19
N HIS A 169 -2.00 10.02 15.03
CA HIS A 169 -2.58 10.28 13.69
C HIS A 169 -2.62 11.74 13.26
N LYS A 170 -2.44 12.68 14.21
CA LYS A 170 -2.45 14.12 13.91
C LYS A 170 -1.34 14.51 12.92
N LEU A 171 -0.20 13.83 12.92
CA LEU A 171 0.88 14.10 11.96
C LEU A 171 0.43 13.81 10.53
N HIS A 172 -0.27 12.70 10.30
CA HIS A 172 -0.85 12.36 9.01
C HIS A 172 -1.85 13.41 8.52
N HIS A 173 -2.66 13.94 9.43
CA HIS A 173 -3.62 15.02 9.19
C HIS A 173 -3.02 16.44 9.08
N THR A 174 -1.69 16.58 8.99
CA THR A 174 -1.03 17.89 8.83
C THR A 174 -1.52 18.61 7.58
N TYR A 175 -1.70 17.86 6.49
CA TYR A 175 -2.16 18.39 5.21
C TYR A 175 -3.65 18.09 5.04
N THR A 176 -4.48 19.13 5.14
CA THR A 176 -5.95 19.02 4.95
C THR A 176 -6.37 18.83 3.51
N ALA A 177 -5.50 19.17 2.56
CA ALA A 177 -5.55 18.71 1.18
C ALA A 177 -4.35 17.79 0.96
N PRO A 178 -4.54 16.46 0.91
CA PRO A 178 -3.45 15.54 0.70
C PRO A 178 -2.89 15.69 -0.71
N PHE A 179 -1.64 15.25 -0.87
CA PHE A 179 -0.96 15.09 -2.16
C PHE A 179 -0.16 13.79 -2.11
N GLY A 180 0.20 13.19 -3.25
CA GLY A 180 0.68 11.80 -3.29
C GLY A 180 1.74 11.41 -2.24
N LEU A 181 2.69 12.31 -1.93
CA LEU A 181 3.74 12.10 -0.92
C LEU A 181 3.23 12.05 0.54
N THR A 182 2.00 12.49 0.82
CA THR A 182 1.43 12.46 2.17
C THR A 182 0.88 11.08 2.54
N ALA A 183 0.84 10.13 1.59
CA ALA A 183 0.32 8.79 1.80
C ALA A 183 1.03 8.05 2.94
N GLU A 184 2.35 8.23 3.07
CA GLU A 184 3.16 7.64 4.15
C GLU A 184 3.74 8.72 5.08
N TYR A 185 3.23 9.95 5.00
CA TYR A 185 3.59 11.00 5.95
C TYR A 185 2.84 10.79 7.26
N ALA A 186 3.39 9.98 8.15
CA ALA A 186 2.71 9.55 9.37
C ALA A 186 3.67 9.44 10.55
N SER A 187 3.14 9.26 11.77
CA SER A 187 3.99 9.04 12.94
C SER A 187 4.64 7.64 12.88
N PRO A 188 5.81 7.42 13.52
CA PRO A 188 6.44 6.10 13.53
C PRO A 188 5.52 4.97 14.01
N ILE A 189 4.64 5.24 14.98
CA ILE A 189 3.69 4.25 15.50
C ILE A 189 2.61 3.95 14.45
N GLU A 190 2.14 4.96 13.74
CA GLU A 190 1.15 4.77 12.68
C GLU A 190 1.73 3.95 11.53
N VAL A 191 2.95 4.27 11.10
CA VAL A 191 3.68 3.51 10.07
C VAL A 191 3.80 2.04 10.47
N LEU A 192 4.19 1.74 11.71
CA LEU A 192 4.22 0.37 12.25
C LEU A 192 2.84 -0.32 12.19
N VAL A 193 1.76 0.38 12.58
CA VAL A 193 0.40 -0.19 12.58
C VAL A 193 -0.09 -0.48 11.16
N LEU A 194 0.24 0.39 10.20
CA LEU A 194 -0.11 0.21 8.80
C LEU A 194 0.74 -0.89 8.13
N GLY A 195 2.03 -0.96 8.47
CA GLY A 195 2.94 -2.04 8.07
C GLY A 195 2.47 -3.40 8.58
N LEU A 196 2.03 -3.49 9.83
CA LEU A 196 1.41 -4.68 10.41
C LEU A 196 0.13 -5.09 9.66
N GLY A 197 -0.67 -4.15 9.17
CA GLY A 197 -1.82 -4.48 8.32
C GLY A 197 -1.39 -5.04 6.97
N THR A 198 -0.48 -4.34 6.30
CA THR A 198 -0.05 -4.62 4.93
C THR A 198 0.72 -5.94 4.83
N ALA A 199 1.66 -6.20 5.74
CA ALA A 199 2.46 -7.42 5.77
C ALA A 199 1.87 -8.49 6.68
N GLY A 200 1.18 -8.12 7.76
CA GLY A 200 0.63 -9.08 8.72
C GLY A 200 -0.61 -9.80 8.21
N THR A 201 -1.48 -9.17 7.41
CA THR A 201 -2.66 -9.86 6.88
C THR A 201 -2.31 -11.01 5.92
N PRO A 202 -1.32 -10.89 5.02
CA PRO A 202 -0.85 -12.05 4.24
C PRO A 202 -0.03 -13.06 5.04
N LEU A 203 0.72 -12.61 6.06
CA LEU A 203 1.42 -13.53 6.98
C LEU A 203 0.43 -14.41 7.74
N LEU A 204 -0.68 -13.84 8.21
CA LEU A 204 -1.76 -14.59 8.82
C LEU A 204 -2.39 -15.57 7.82
N TRP A 205 -2.63 -15.14 6.58
CA TRP A 205 -3.14 -16.02 5.53
C TRP A 205 -2.24 -17.24 5.31
N VAL A 206 -0.94 -17.04 5.10
CA VAL A 206 -0.03 -18.16 4.85
C VAL A 206 0.16 -19.03 6.08
N TYR A 207 0.19 -18.45 7.28
CA TYR A 207 0.24 -19.23 8.51
C TYR A 207 -0.96 -20.18 8.66
N LEU A 208 -2.15 -19.76 8.23
CA LEU A 208 -3.37 -20.57 8.30
C LEU A 208 -3.52 -21.56 7.13
N THR A 209 -3.03 -21.21 5.95
CA THR A 209 -3.29 -21.98 4.71
C THR A 209 -2.10 -22.78 4.22
N GLY A 210 -0.88 -22.38 4.58
CA GLY A 210 0.37 -22.88 3.99
C GLY A 210 0.52 -22.55 2.50
N ASP A 211 -0.31 -21.66 1.92
CA ASP A 211 -0.33 -21.38 0.49
C ASP A 211 -0.19 -19.88 0.22
N LEU A 212 1.06 -19.42 0.12
CA LEU A 212 1.41 -18.09 -0.36
C LEU A 212 2.84 -18.08 -0.89
N HIS A 213 3.06 -17.31 -1.95
CA HIS A 213 4.37 -17.15 -2.57
C HIS A 213 4.87 -15.72 -2.42
N LEU A 214 6.15 -15.54 -2.16
CA LEU A 214 6.79 -14.24 -1.93
C LEU A 214 6.68 -13.30 -3.14
N PHE A 215 6.67 -13.81 -4.36
CA PHE A 215 6.36 -13.00 -5.55
C PHE A 215 4.94 -12.40 -5.51
N THR A 216 3.95 -13.14 -4.99
CA THR A 216 2.60 -12.60 -4.77
C THR A 216 2.62 -11.47 -3.74
N MET A 217 3.45 -11.59 -2.70
CA MET A 217 3.67 -10.51 -1.73
C MET A 217 4.27 -9.25 -2.35
N GLN A 218 5.26 -9.40 -3.23
CA GLN A 218 5.83 -8.25 -3.95
C GLN A 218 4.77 -7.57 -4.82
N ALA A 219 3.97 -8.34 -5.55
CA ALA A 219 2.87 -7.80 -6.37
C ALA A 219 1.79 -7.11 -5.50
N TRP A 220 1.45 -7.68 -4.35
CA TRP A 220 0.53 -7.09 -3.38
C TRP A 220 1.04 -5.74 -2.86
N ILE A 221 2.30 -5.66 -2.42
CA ILE A 221 2.92 -4.41 -1.93
C ILE A 221 2.88 -3.34 -3.02
N VAL A 222 3.24 -3.68 -4.27
CA VAL A 222 3.17 -2.73 -5.40
C VAL A 222 1.76 -2.17 -5.56
N LEU A 223 0.73 -3.03 -5.61
CA LEU A 223 -0.65 -2.58 -5.78
C LEU A 223 -1.16 -1.77 -4.58
N ARG A 224 -0.75 -2.13 -3.37
CA ARG A 224 -1.08 -1.40 -2.16
C ARG A 224 -0.49 0.01 -2.18
N LEU A 225 0.79 0.17 -2.53
CA LEU A 225 1.44 1.47 -2.68
C LEU A 225 0.79 2.33 -3.75
N LEU A 226 0.52 1.73 -4.92
CA LEU A 226 -0.17 2.41 -6.01
C LEU A 226 -1.53 2.94 -5.55
N GLN A 227 -2.30 2.16 -4.79
CA GLN A 227 -3.58 2.57 -4.23
C GLN A 227 -3.45 3.67 -3.18
N ALA A 228 -2.51 3.54 -2.24
CA ALA A 228 -2.32 4.50 -1.16
C ALA A 228 -1.98 5.89 -1.73
N VAL A 229 -1.00 5.97 -2.64
CA VAL A 229 -0.61 7.23 -3.28
C VAL A 229 -1.74 7.79 -4.14
N ASP A 230 -2.52 6.94 -4.81
CA ASP A 230 -3.69 7.37 -5.60
C ASP A 230 -4.78 8.01 -4.72
N ALA A 231 -5.11 7.38 -3.58
CA ALA A 231 -6.08 7.88 -2.61
C ALA A 231 -5.67 9.24 -1.99
N HIS A 232 -4.37 9.52 -1.92
CA HIS A 232 -3.84 10.79 -1.41
C HIS A 232 -3.51 11.81 -2.51
N SER A 233 -3.72 11.49 -3.78
CA SER A 233 -3.27 12.34 -4.89
C SER A 233 -3.84 13.76 -4.86
N GLY A 234 -5.03 13.94 -4.28
CA GLY A 234 -5.78 15.20 -4.33
C GLY A 234 -6.40 15.48 -5.70
N TYR A 235 -6.47 14.48 -6.57
CA TYR A 235 -7.01 14.59 -7.93
C TYR A 235 -8.16 13.63 -8.18
N GLU A 236 -9.16 14.12 -8.90
CA GLU A 236 -10.32 13.36 -9.32
C GLU A 236 -10.52 13.50 -10.84
N PHE A 237 -10.32 12.41 -11.57
CA PHE A 237 -10.48 12.36 -13.03
C PHE A 237 -11.75 11.61 -13.42
N PRO A 238 -12.30 11.87 -14.62
CA PRO A 238 -13.41 11.08 -15.16
C PRO A 238 -13.16 9.56 -15.27
N TRP A 239 -11.91 9.12 -15.22
CA TRP A 239 -11.49 7.72 -15.30
C TRP A 239 -10.90 7.18 -13.98
N SER A 240 -11.02 7.92 -12.88
CA SER A 240 -10.65 7.38 -11.56
C SER A 240 -11.44 6.10 -11.28
N LEU A 241 -10.80 5.16 -10.57
CA LEU A 241 -11.33 3.81 -10.42
C LEU A 241 -12.73 3.78 -9.77
N HIS A 242 -13.05 4.74 -8.90
CA HIS A 242 -14.36 4.82 -8.24
C HIS A 242 -15.53 5.05 -9.23
N HIS A 243 -15.28 5.63 -10.41
CA HIS A 243 -16.28 5.76 -11.47
C HIS A 243 -16.56 4.43 -12.20
N ILE A 244 -15.64 3.46 -12.10
CA ILE A 244 -15.73 2.14 -12.73
C ILE A 244 -16.21 1.09 -11.71
N LEU A 245 -15.71 1.18 -10.48
CA LEU A 245 -16.05 0.34 -9.33
C LEU A 245 -16.66 1.24 -8.23
N PRO A 246 -17.98 1.43 -8.18
CA PRO A 246 -18.63 2.41 -7.30
C PRO A 246 -18.42 2.21 -5.79
N PHE A 247 -18.01 1.02 -5.37
CA PHE A 247 -17.68 0.70 -3.98
C PHE A 247 -16.21 0.99 -3.64
N TRP A 248 -15.40 1.42 -4.59
CA TRP A 248 -14.04 1.92 -4.35
C TRP A 248 -14.08 3.32 -3.71
N ALA A 249 -13.25 3.55 -2.71
CA ALA A 249 -13.20 4.84 -2.01
C ALA A 249 -12.65 5.96 -2.91
N GLY A 250 -11.47 5.73 -3.52
CA GLY A 250 -10.80 6.71 -4.38
C GLY A 250 -10.32 7.96 -3.64
N ALA A 251 -9.72 8.89 -4.40
CA ALA A 251 -9.10 10.09 -3.84
C ALA A 251 -10.11 11.03 -3.18
N GLN A 252 -11.28 11.24 -3.79
CA GLN A 252 -12.30 12.13 -3.21
C GLN A 252 -12.78 11.70 -1.82
N HIS A 253 -12.98 10.39 -1.59
CA HIS A 253 -13.42 9.87 -0.30
C HIS A 253 -12.42 10.21 0.81
N HIS A 254 -11.13 10.04 0.51
CA HIS A 254 -10.05 10.30 1.46
C HIS A 254 -9.69 11.79 1.60
N ASP A 255 -9.84 12.57 0.53
CA ASP A 255 -9.67 14.03 0.59
C ASP A 255 -10.68 14.68 1.55
N ILE A 256 -11.95 14.26 1.49
CA ILE A 256 -13.00 14.68 2.45
C ILE A 256 -12.63 14.27 3.88
N HIS A 257 -12.01 13.11 4.06
CA HIS A 257 -11.53 12.66 5.37
C HIS A 257 -10.48 13.60 5.95
N HIS A 258 -9.46 13.98 5.16
CA HIS A 258 -8.43 14.95 5.55
C HIS A 258 -8.98 16.36 5.79
N GLU A 259 -10.03 16.75 5.07
CA GLU A 259 -10.65 18.06 5.24
C GLU A 259 -11.47 18.14 6.54
N GLN A 260 -12.22 17.09 6.87
CA GLN A 260 -13.22 17.10 7.94
C GLN A 260 -12.75 16.43 9.23
N PHE A 261 -11.68 15.63 9.17
CA PHE A 261 -11.11 14.85 10.28
C PHE A 261 -12.11 13.87 10.93
N VAL A 262 -13.20 13.52 10.24
CA VAL A 262 -14.25 12.65 10.77
C VAL A 262 -14.95 11.89 9.65
N GLY A 263 -15.19 10.59 9.88
CA GLY A 263 -15.78 9.69 8.90
C GLY A 263 -14.84 9.32 7.76
N ASN A 264 -15.31 8.56 6.77
CA ASN A 264 -14.50 8.10 5.63
C ASN A 264 -13.18 7.40 6.05
N TYR A 265 -13.27 6.44 6.96
CA TYR A 265 -12.09 5.75 7.52
C TYR A 265 -11.57 4.61 6.63
N ALA A 266 -12.35 4.13 5.66
CA ALA A 266 -11.93 3.04 4.80
C ALA A 266 -10.86 3.47 3.79
N SER A 267 -9.95 2.55 3.44
CA SER A 267 -8.84 2.87 2.53
C SER A 267 -9.17 2.55 1.08
N SER A 268 -9.60 1.31 0.82
CA SER A 268 -9.83 0.79 -0.53
C SER A 268 -11.32 0.77 -0.86
N PHE A 269 -12.15 0.25 0.06
CA PHE A 269 -13.56 0.01 -0.20
C PHE A 269 -14.48 0.75 0.76
N ARG A 270 -15.51 1.41 0.23
CA ARG A 270 -16.45 2.23 1.01
C ARG A 270 -17.39 1.42 1.92
N TRP A 271 -17.38 0.09 1.83
CA TRP A 271 -18.37 -0.75 2.51
C TRP A 271 -18.33 -0.60 4.03
N TRP A 272 -17.16 -0.38 4.64
CA TRP A 272 -17.07 -0.30 6.10
C TRP A 272 -17.65 1.01 6.57
N ASP A 273 -17.37 2.10 5.87
CA ASP A 273 -18.00 3.38 6.12
C ASP A 273 -19.52 3.33 5.92
N TYR A 274 -19.98 2.60 4.91
CA TYR A 274 -21.41 2.39 4.67
C TYR A 274 -22.07 1.59 5.81
N PHE A 275 -21.53 0.42 6.17
CA PHE A 275 -22.10 -0.46 7.19
C PHE A 275 -22.09 0.15 8.58
N MET A 276 -21.06 0.95 8.88
CA MET A 276 -20.89 1.59 10.18
C MET A 276 -21.47 3.00 10.25
N ASP A 277 -22.14 3.46 9.18
CA ASP A 277 -22.71 4.80 9.03
C ASP A 277 -21.67 5.93 9.29
N THR A 278 -20.42 5.72 8.86
CA THR A 278 -19.30 6.66 9.00
C THR A 278 -18.91 7.39 7.73
N GLU A 279 -19.65 7.29 6.62
CA GLU A 279 -19.38 8.11 5.43
C GLU A 279 -19.43 9.62 5.75
N ALA A 280 -18.48 10.43 5.29
CA ALA A 280 -18.39 11.87 5.53
C ALA A 280 -18.86 12.69 4.32
N GLY A 281 -18.87 14.02 4.45
CA GLY A 281 -19.28 14.93 3.38
C GLY A 281 -20.75 15.36 3.41
N ALA A 282 -21.06 16.39 2.61
CA ALA A 282 -22.34 17.08 2.64
C ALA A 282 -23.53 16.15 2.33
N GLU A 283 -23.38 15.26 1.35
CA GLU A 283 -24.41 14.32 0.93
C GLU A 283 -24.71 13.28 2.02
N ALA A 284 -23.68 12.63 2.58
CA ALA A 284 -23.83 11.66 3.66
C ALA A 284 -24.48 12.32 4.90
N ASN A 285 -24.06 13.54 5.22
CA ASN A 285 -24.64 14.30 6.33
C ASN A 285 -26.13 14.66 6.09
N ALA A 286 -26.51 15.01 4.86
CA ALA A 286 -27.91 15.25 4.51
C ALA A 286 -28.76 13.98 4.64
N LYS A 287 -28.30 12.87 4.07
CA LYS A 287 -28.95 11.55 4.16
C LYS A 287 -29.16 11.11 5.61
N ARG A 288 -28.14 11.27 6.49
CA ARG A 288 -28.27 10.96 7.92
C ARG A 288 -29.28 11.85 8.62
N ARG A 289 -29.32 13.16 8.32
CA ARG A 289 -30.33 14.08 8.89
C ARG A 289 -31.75 13.69 8.46
N GLU A 290 -31.96 13.36 7.20
CA GLU A 290 -33.27 12.91 6.67
C GLU A 290 -33.75 11.63 7.37
N ARG A 291 -32.87 10.62 7.49
CA ARG A 291 -33.19 9.37 8.21
C ARG A 291 -33.58 9.64 9.67
N LYS A 292 -32.85 10.50 10.38
CA LYS A 292 -33.17 10.90 11.76
C LYS A 292 -34.53 11.60 11.86
N MET A 293 -34.81 12.55 10.96
CA MET A 293 -36.10 13.26 10.93
C MET A 293 -37.26 12.31 10.60
N ALA A 294 -37.07 11.37 9.68
CA ALA A 294 -38.08 10.37 9.35
C ALA A 294 -38.34 9.41 10.52
N ALA A 295 -37.31 9.03 11.28
CA ALA A 295 -37.46 8.22 12.48
C ALA A 295 -38.25 8.97 13.57
N LEU A 296 -37.92 10.23 13.84
CA LEU A 296 -38.64 11.07 14.81
C LEU A 296 -40.12 11.22 14.47
N LYS A 297 -40.47 11.38 13.18
CA LYS A 297 -41.86 11.46 12.72
C LYS A 297 -42.66 10.18 12.92
N LYS A 298 -42.01 9.01 13.01
CA LYS A 298 -42.69 7.72 13.26
C LYS A 298 -42.95 7.45 14.74
N THR A 299 -42.27 8.18 15.62
CA THR A 299 -42.39 8.04 17.09
C THR A 299 -43.37 9.05 17.69
N LEU A 300 -43.87 9.99 16.88
CA LEU A 300 -44.95 10.93 17.19
C LEU A 300 -46.28 10.42 16.65
#